data_AF-A0A533RUI5-F1
#
_entry.id   AF-A0A533RUI5-F1
#
_cell.length_a   1.000
_cell.length_b   1.000
_cell.length_c   1.000
_cell.angle_alpha   90.00
_cell.angle_beta   90.00
_cell.angle_gamma   90.00
#
_symmetry.space_group_name_H-M   'P 1'
#
loop_
_entity.id
_entity.type
_entity.pdbx_description
1 polymer ?
#
loop_
_entity_poly.entity_id
_entity_poly.type
_entity_poly.pdbx_seq_one_letter_code
_entity_poly.pdbx_strand_id
1 'polypeptide(L)'
;MKERPVSESASALWDAFLGSGTNEAAEAEGSAYSAWQFGYGAEQGDRLLACVLYGPKRATAGALWAYETQGEAVPVPGDYSVLLDGHGVARCVIKTTRVDVVPFDQVDAAFAYDEGEGDRSLEYWRDVHWEYFTRELTELGREATPNMPVVCERFEVVYRADGATPAPRLISDYTAEEVSAARAPLVSLLSKSEKAQQKVVPGTWQHAMLGANIEALRTALALIDDPADCSDHVTHEELEHAASDLDSMIERVRNTEAKFAPGTSHHSLQRNRLKALMVARAAVSAKQVRRG
;
A
#
# COMPACT_ATOMS: atom_id res chain seq x y z
N MET A 1 25.11 22.25 8.85
CA MET A 1 23.76 21.69 8.64
C MET A 1 23.12 21.55 10.01
N LYS A 2 21.99 22.22 10.28
CA LYS A 2 21.16 21.87 11.44
C LYS A 2 20.13 20.91 10.90
N GLU A 3 20.18 19.64 11.32
CA GLU A 3 19.03 18.75 11.20
C GLU A 3 17.81 19.52 11.69
N ARG A 4 16.81 19.71 10.82
CA ARG A 4 15.54 20.26 11.28
C ARG A 4 14.98 19.21 12.23
N PRO A 5 14.72 19.55 13.51
CA PRO A 5 14.22 18.57 14.46
C PRO A 5 12.92 17.99 13.90
N VAL A 6 12.83 16.67 13.90
CA VAL A 6 11.60 15.96 13.54
C VAL A 6 10.47 16.52 14.41
N SER A 7 9.36 16.90 13.78
CA SER A 7 8.26 17.56 14.51
C SER A 7 7.67 16.62 15.56
N GLU A 8 7.14 17.17 16.66
CA GLU A 8 6.49 16.39 17.72
C GLU A 8 5.37 15.50 17.16
N SER A 9 4.63 16.00 16.16
CA SER A 9 3.61 15.24 15.45
C SER A 9 4.20 14.04 14.68
N ALA A 10 5.37 14.19 14.06
CA ALA A 10 6.02 13.11 13.32
C ALA A 10 6.55 12.02 14.26
N SER A 11 7.19 12.40 15.37
CA SER A 11 7.61 11.44 16.40
C SER A 11 6.43 10.71 17.00
N ALA A 12 5.34 11.42 17.33
CA ALA A 12 4.13 10.79 17.86
C ALA A 12 3.50 9.79 16.88
N LEU A 13 3.47 10.11 15.59
CA LEU A 13 2.93 9.19 14.58
C LEU A 13 3.85 7.98 14.36
N TRP A 14 5.17 8.19 14.40
CA TRP A 14 6.14 7.11 14.31
C TRP A 14 6.01 6.15 15.49
N ASP A 15 5.91 6.66 16.71
CA ASP A 15 5.69 5.85 17.92
C ASP A 15 4.35 5.10 17.85
N ALA A 16 3.29 5.74 17.33
CA ALA A 16 2.00 5.09 17.11
C ALA A 16 2.07 3.98 16.04
N PHE A 17 2.87 4.18 14.98
CA PHE A 17 3.16 3.16 13.99
C PHE A 17 3.91 1.99 14.60
N LEU A 18 5.01 2.21 15.32
CA LEU A 18 5.75 1.15 16.01
C LEU A 18 4.88 0.40 17.03
N GLY A 19 4.01 1.12 17.74
CA GLY A 19 3.04 0.57 18.69
C GLY A 19 1.82 -0.10 18.07
N SER A 20 1.65 -0.07 16.74
CA SER A 20 0.48 -0.60 16.05
C SER A 20 0.43 -2.14 16.01
N GLY A 21 1.58 -2.80 16.23
CA GLY A 21 1.68 -4.26 16.19
C GLY A 21 1.57 -4.86 14.79
N THR A 22 1.68 -4.06 13.72
CA THR A 22 1.74 -4.55 12.34
C THR A 22 3.10 -5.19 12.03
N ASN A 23 3.17 -6.01 10.98
CA ASN A 23 4.45 -6.60 10.55
C ASN A 23 5.41 -5.51 10.06
N GLU A 24 4.87 -4.51 9.36
CA GLU A 24 5.61 -3.35 8.87
C GLU A 24 6.23 -2.56 10.03
N ALA A 25 5.50 -2.44 11.15
CA ALA A 25 6.00 -1.82 12.38
C ALA A 25 7.11 -2.64 13.04
N ALA A 26 6.95 -3.97 13.11
CA ALA A 26 8.01 -4.86 13.63
C ALA A 26 9.27 -4.84 12.76
N GLU A 27 9.13 -4.71 11.44
CA GLU A 27 10.26 -4.53 10.51
C GLU A 27 10.91 -3.15 10.65
N ALA A 28 10.15 -2.13 11.05
CA ALA A 28 10.64 -0.77 11.25
C ALA A 28 11.35 -0.57 12.59
N GLU A 29 11.26 -1.52 13.52
CA GLU A 29 11.87 -1.42 14.85
C GLU A 29 13.38 -1.14 14.74
N GLY A 30 13.84 -0.05 15.36
CA GLY A 30 15.24 0.39 15.30
C GLY A 30 15.67 1.03 13.97
N SER A 31 14.76 1.17 13.00
CA SER A 31 15.03 1.91 11.76
C SER A 31 14.99 3.42 11.99
N ALA A 32 15.80 4.15 11.22
CA ALA A 32 15.65 5.59 11.10
C ALA A 32 14.47 5.93 10.16
N TYR A 33 13.94 7.14 10.30
CA TYR A 33 12.94 7.69 9.39
C TYR A 33 13.24 9.17 9.10
N SER A 34 12.77 9.65 7.95
CA SER A 34 12.71 11.08 7.64
C SER A 34 11.28 11.60 7.76
N ALA A 35 11.10 12.92 7.90
CA ALA A 35 9.77 13.52 7.94
C ALA A 35 9.71 14.73 6.99
N TRP A 36 8.79 14.69 6.03
CA TRP A 36 8.72 15.68 4.95
C TRP A 36 7.30 15.79 4.38
N GLN A 37 7.05 16.86 3.64
CA GLN A 37 5.80 17.09 2.88
C GLN A 37 6.09 17.09 1.38
N PHE A 38 5.09 16.75 0.58
CA PHE A 38 5.19 16.88 -0.88
C PHE A 38 5.11 18.34 -1.34
N GLY A 39 5.74 18.63 -2.48
CA GLY A 39 5.58 19.90 -3.19
C GLY A 39 6.04 21.13 -2.41
N TYR A 40 5.60 22.31 -2.85
CA TYR A 40 5.90 23.60 -2.25
C TYR A 40 4.67 24.25 -1.62
N GLY A 41 4.79 24.64 -0.35
CA GLY A 41 3.72 25.33 0.37
C GLY A 41 2.55 24.43 0.76
N ALA A 42 1.65 24.98 1.57
CA ALA A 42 0.62 24.19 2.25
C ALA A 42 -0.39 23.54 1.28
N GLU A 43 -0.89 24.31 0.31
CA GLU A 43 -1.94 23.85 -0.61
C GLU A 43 -1.47 22.67 -1.48
N GLN A 44 -0.25 22.75 -2.02
CA GLN A 44 0.29 21.67 -2.84
C GLN A 44 0.60 20.43 -1.97
N GLY A 45 1.15 20.62 -0.77
CA GLY A 45 1.40 19.54 0.18
C GLY A 45 0.12 18.79 0.54
N ASP A 46 -0.95 19.50 0.89
CA ASP A 46 -2.24 18.90 1.22
C ASP A 46 -2.84 18.13 0.04
N ARG A 47 -2.80 18.72 -1.16
CA ARG A 47 -3.33 18.08 -2.38
C ARG A 47 -2.60 16.78 -2.70
N LEU A 48 -1.27 16.80 -2.68
CA LEU A 48 -0.45 15.63 -3.01
C LEU A 48 -0.54 14.54 -1.95
N LEU A 49 -0.58 14.92 -0.68
CA LEU A 49 -0.82 14.00 0.41
C LEU A 49 -2.20 13.33 0.32
N ALA A 50 -3.23 14.06 -0.09
CA ALA A 50 -4.55 13.49 -0.35
C ALA A 50 -4.50 12.43 -1.46
N CYS A 51 -3.68 12.61 -2.51
CA CYS A 51 -3.44 11.58 -3.52
C CYS A 51 -2.76 10.33 -2.97
N VAL A 52 -1.90 10.46 -1.95
CA VAL A 52 -1.29 9.30 -1.28
C VAL A 52 -2.31 8.58 -0.40
N LEU A 53 -3.02 9.32 0.44
CA LEU A 53 -3.96 8.75 1.41
C LEU A 53 -5.21 8.18 0.76
N TYR A 54 -5.79 8.88 -0.20
CA TYR A 54 -7.12 8.56 -0.74
C TYR A 54 -7.10 8.26 -2.24
N GLY A 55 -5.93 8.41 -2.88
CA GLY A 55 -5.75 8.20 -4.31
C GLY A 55 -4.69 7.14 -4.64
N PRO A 56 -4.29 7.09 -5.92
CA PRO A 56 -3.40 6.05 -6.43
C PRO A 56 -1.90 6.39 -6.29
N LYS A 57 -1.50 7.52 -5.70
CA LYS A 57 -0.10 7.93 -5.67
C LYS A 57 0.74 6.95 -4.84
N ARG A 58 1.62 6.21 -5.50
CA ARG A 58 2.56 5.22 -4.93
C ARG A 58 4.00 5.43 -5.41
N ALA A 59 4.26 6.58 -6.04
CA ALA A 59 5.59 6.98 -6.45
C ALA A 59 5.81 8.48 -6.25
N THR A 60 7.09 8.88 -6.19
CA THR A 60 7.54 10.26 -6.12
C THR A 60 8.85 10.43 -6.88
N ALA A 61 9.07 11.61 -7.43
CA ALA A 61 10.27 11.94 -8.16
C ALA A 61 11.04 13.11 -7.51
N GLY A 62 12.37 13.03 -7.51
CA GLY A 62 13.26 14.11 -7.08
C GLY A 62 14.45 14.25 -8.03
N ALA A 63 15.00 15.46 -8.20
CA ALA A 63 16.22 15.64 -9.00
C ALA A 63 17.44 15.14 -8.20
N LEU A 64 18.21 14.18 -8.72
CA LEU A 64 19.42 13.68 -8.03
C LEU A 64 20.40 14.82 -7.70
N TRP A 65 20.50 15.82 -8.58
CA TRP A 65 21.34 16.99 -8.34
C TRP A 65 20.91 17.82 -7.11
N ALA A 66 19.64 17.79 -6.73
CA ALA A 66 19.16 18.44 -5.51
C ALA A 66 19.71 17.72 -4.27
N TYR A 67 19.60 16.39 -4.22
CA TYR A 67 20.20 15.56 -3.16
C TYR A 67 21.70 15.81 -3.03
N GLU A 68 22.44 15.78 -4.15
CA GLU A 68 23.89 16.03 -4.17
C GLU A 68 24.26 17.42 -3.66
N THR A 69 23.50 18.44 -4.06
CA THR A 69 23.77 19.84 -3.69
C THR A 69 23.47 20.09 -2.21
N GLN A 70 22.43 19.44 -1.68
CA GLN A 70 22.00 19.58 -0.28
C GLN A 70 22.77 18.64 0.67
N GLY A 71 23.52 17.67 0.12
CA GLY A 71 24.22 16.65 0.90
C GLY A 71 23.27 15.62 1.52
N GLU A 72 22.09 15.45 0.91
CA GLU A 72 21.08 14.48 1.35
C GLU A 72 21.32 13.12 0.67
N ALA A 73 21.02 12.04 1.39
CA ALA A 73 21.09 10.70 0.81
C ALA A 73 19.86 10.46 -0.07
N VAL A 74 20.09 9.82 -1.23
CA VAL A 74 19.01 9.28 -2.04
C VAL A 74 18.33 8.16 -1.24
N PRO A 75 16.98 8.10 -1.21
CA PRO A 75 16.27 7.01 -0.53
C PRO A 75 16.69 5.65 -1.08
N VAL A 76 16.63 4.63 -0.24
CA VAL A 76 16.87 3.23 -0.63
C VAL A 76 15.69 2.34 -0.25
N PRO A 77 15.48 1.22 -0.96
CA PRO A 77 14.44 0.26 -0.58
C PRO A 77 14.57 -0.17 0.89
N GLY A 78 13.47 -0.04 1.64
CA GLY A 78 13.41 -0.28 3.08
C GLY A 78 13.41 0.98 3.93
N ASP A 79 13.76 2.15 3.37
CA ASP A 79 13.68 3.41 4.10
C ASP A 79 12.23 3.76 4.46
N TYR A 80 12.07 4.43 5.60
CA TYR A 80 10.78 4.88 6.09
C TYR A 80 10.71 6.41 6.08
N SER A 81 9.54 6.94 5.72
CA SER A 81 9.26 8.37 5.78
C SER A 81 7.90 8.63 6.44
N VAL A 82 7.85 9.64 7.30
CA VAL A 82 6.62 10.21 7.84
C VAL A 82 6.19 11.36 6.93
N LEU A 83 5.04 11.22 6.30
CA LEU A 83 4.48 12.25 5.43
C LEU A 83 3.68 13.27 6.25
N LEU A 84 4.02 14.54 6.05
CA LEU A 84 3.40 15.70 6.67
C LEU A 84 2.40 16.34 5.70
N ASP A 85 1.34 16.91 6.25
CA ASP A 85 0.46 17.83 5.53
C ASP A 85 1.08 19.22 5.38
N GLY A 86 0.39 20.10 4.64
CA GLY A 86 0.82 21.46 4.34
C GLY A 86 1.06 22.35 5.57
N HIS A 87 0.57 21.91 6.73
CA HIS A 87 0.72 22.58 8.02
C HIS A 87 1.77 21.91 8.92
N GLY A 88 2.49 20.91 8.41
CA GLY A 88 3.54 20.19 9.13
C GLY A 88 3.03 19.12 10.11
N VAL A 89 1.75 18.74 10.01
CA VAL A 89 1.15 17.68 10.84
C VAL A 89 1.34 16.33 10.15
N ALA A 90 1.81 15.33 10.88
CA ALA A 90 2.05 13.99 10.35
C ALA A 90 0.74 13.24 10.08
N ARG A 91 0.63 12.60 8.92
CA ARG A 91 -0.62 11.94 8.48
C ARG A 91 -0.46 10.47 8.11
N CYS A 92 0.69 10.05 7.60
CA CYS A 92 0.96 8.64 7.35
C CYS A 92 2.46 8.33 7.38
N VAL A 93 2.76 7.03 7.45
CA VAL A 93 4.10 6.48 7.27
C VAL A 93 4.12 5.73 5.95
N ILE A 94 5.16 5.97 5.15
CA ILE A 94 5.45 5.22 3.93
C ILE A 94 6.75 4.44 4.07
N LYS A 95 6.87 3.36 3.31
CA LYS A 95 8.09 2.57 3.14
C LYS A 95 8.49 2.55 1.68
N THR A 96 9.72 2.93 1.38
CA THR A 96 10.29 2.86 0.04
C THR A 96 10.44 1.40 -0.38
N THR A 97 9.89 1.02 -1.54
CA THR A 97 9.95 -0.35 -2.06
C THR A 97 10.90 -0.50 -3.23
N ARG A 98 11.13 0.58 -3.99
CA ARG A 98 12.03 0.58 -5.14
C ARG A 98 12.52 1.99 -5.43
N VAL A 99 13.79 2.10 -5.83
CA VAL A 99 14.37 3.35 -6.33
C VAL A 99 15.14 3.06 -7.61
N ASP A 100 14.83 3.82 -8.66
CA ASP A 100 15.56 3.83 -9.92
C ASP A 100 16.07 5.25 -10.17
N VAL A 101 17.27 5.41 -10.73
CA VAL A 101 17.76 6.72 -11.18
C VAL A 101 17.84 6.69 -12.70
N VAL A 102 17.01 7.50 -13.36
CA VAL A 102 16.92 7.56 -14.81
C VAL A 102 16.96 9.01 -15.30
N PRO A 103 17.40 9.29 -16.53
CA PRO A 103 17.24 10.61 -17.13
C PRO A 103 15.76 11.04 -17.15
N PHE A 104 15.49 12.32 -16.92
CA PHE A 104 14.13 12.89 -16.97
C PHE A 104 13.41 12.51 -18.27
N ASP A 105 14.12 12.56 -19.39
CA ASP A 105 13.60 12.20 -20.70
C ASP A 105 13.36 10.71 -20.94
N GLN A 106 13.74 9.86 -20.00
CA GLN A 106 13.57 8.41 -20.02
C GLN A 106 12.64 7.89 -18.92
N VAL A 107 12.09 8.76 -18.06
CA VAL A 107 10.98 8.36 -17.18
C VAL A 107 9.82 7.86 -18.03
N ASP A 108 9.33 6.67 -17.70
CA ASP A 108 8.34 5.94 -18.48
C ASP A 108 6.90 6.19 -18.00
N ALA A 109 5.94 5.77 -18.83
CA ALA A 109 4.52 5.94 -18.53
C ALA A 109 4.06 5.07 -17.35
N ALA A 110 4.76 3.98 -17.03
CA ALA A 110 4.42 3.15 -15.88
C ALA A 110 4.73 3.90 -14.58
N PHE A 111 5.88 4.57 -14.49
CA PHE A 111 6.22 5.43 -13.35
C PHE A 111 5.24 6.59 -13.21
N ALA A 112 4.93 7.32 -14.29
CA ALA A 112 3.94 8.40 -14.26
C ALA A 112 2.57 7.91 -13.77
N TYR A 113 2.17 6.70 -14.20
CA TYR A 113 0.93 6.07 -13.76
C TYR A 113 0.95 5.74 -12.26
N ASP A 114 2.05 5.19 -11.74
CA ASP A 114 2.23 4.88 -10.32
C ASP A 114 2.30 6.14 -9.45
N GLU A 115 2.88 7.22 -9.97
CA GLU A 115 2.90 8.53 -9.29
C GLU A 115 1.50 9.14 -9.19
N GLY A 116 0.61 8.83 -10.13
CA GLY A 116 -0.82 8.92 -9.89
C GLY A 116 -1.39 10.34 -9.80
N GLU A 117 -0.66 11.35 -10.27
CA GLU A 117 -1.11 12.74 -10.35
C GLU A 117 -1.87 13.04 -11.64
N GLY A 118 -2.75 14.04 -11.58
CA GLY A 118 -3.52 14.50 -12.74
C GLY A 118 -4.34 13.38 -13.39
N ASP A 119 -4.18 13.23 -14.71
CA ASP A 119 -4.80 12.16 -15.50
C ASP A 119 -3.95 10.88 -15.58
N ARG A 120 -2.83 10.84 -14.83
CA ARG A 120 -1.87 9.73 -14.76
C ARG A 120 -1.16 9.44 -16.09
N SER A 121 -1.13 10.41 -17.00
CA SER A 121 -0.40 10.33 -18.26
C SER A 121 1.06 10.75 -18.10
N LEU A 122 1.94 10.23 -18.97
CA LEU A 122 3.34 10.66 -19.04
C LEU A 122 3.47 12.11 -19.50
N GLU A 123 2.57 12.59 -20.36
CA GLU A 123 2.55 13.98 -20.84
C GLU A 123 2.28 14.94 -19.68
N TYR A 124 1.22 14.69 -18.89
CA TYR A 124 0.94 15.46 -17.68
C TYR A 124 2.13 15.44 -16.71
N TRP A 125 2.70 14.25 -16.48
CA TRP A 125 3.87 14.08 -15.61
C TRP A 125 5.05 14.95 -16.06
N ARG A 126 5.37 14.94 -17.36
CA ARG A 126 6.47 15.72 -17.93
C ARG A 126 6.26 17.21 -17.74
N ASP A 127 5.06 17.71 -18.01
CA ASP A 127 4.76 19.14 -17.92
C ASP A 127 4.93 19.66 -16.49
N VAL A 128 4.30 18.99 -15.52
CA VAL A 128 4.33 19.43 -14.12
C VAL A 128 5.71 19.26 -13.48
N HIS A 129 6.42 18.19 -13.81
CA HIS A 129 7.77 17.96 -13.26
C HIS A 129 8.82 18.84 -13.93
N TRP A 130 8.66 19.19 -15.22
CA TRP A 130 9.57 20.13 -15.86
C TRP A 130 9.51 21.50 -15.18
N GLU A 131 8.29 22.00 -14.89
CA GLU A 131 8.12 23.25 -14.14
C GLU A 131 8.71 23.15 -12.73
N TYR A 132 8.42 22.07 -12.01
CA TYR A 132 8.92 21.83 -10.65
C TYR A 132 10.46 21.79 -10.60
N PHE A 133 11.09 20.95 -11.41
CA PHE A 133 12.55 20.79 -11.41
C PHE A 133 13.27 22.03 -11.96
N THR A 134 12.68 22.74 -12.93
CA THR A 134 13.24 24.01 -13.40
C THR A 134 13.33 25.02 -12.28
N ARG A 135 12.25 25.16 -11.49
CA ARG A 135 12.24 26.03 -10.33
C ARG A 135 13.26 25.59 -9.27
N GLU A 136 13.22 24.32 -8.88
CA GLU A 136 14.11 23.76 -7.84
C GLU A 136 15.58 23.94 -8.19
N LEU A 137 15.98 23.52 -9.40
CA LEU A 137 17.36 23.59 -9.84
C LEU A 137 17.84 25.03 -10.00
N THR A 138 16.97 25.94 -10.45
CA THR A 138 17.31 27.37 -10.53
C THR A 138 17.65 27.95 -9.15
N GLU A 139 16.86 27.61 -8.12
CA GLU A 139 17.14 28.02 -6.73
C GLU A 139 18.48 27.45 -6.21
N LEU A 140 18.91 26.30 -6.74
CA LEU A 140 20.20 25.67 -6.47
C LEU A 140 21.34 26.12 -7.41
N GLY A 141 21.10 27.10 -8.29
CA GLY A 141 22.11 27.60 -9.23
C GLY A 141 22.45 26.63 -10.36
N ARG A 142 21.52 25.73 -10.72
CA ARG A 142 21.62 24.74 -11.80
C ARG A 142 20.51 24.95 -12.82
N GLU A 143 20.72 24.44 -14.03
CA GLU A 143 19.73 24.48 -15.12
C GLU A 143 19.12 23.09 -15.32
N ALA A 144 17.79 23.02 -15.43
CA ALA A 144 17.09 21.78 -15.76
C ALA A 144 17.37 21.37 -17.21
N THR A 145 17.59 20.08 -17.43
CA THR A 145 17.92 19.54 -18.76
C THR A 145 17.17 18.23 -18.99
N PRO A 146 16.85 17.85 -20.24
CA PRO A 146 16.14 16.60 -20.50
C PRO A 146 16.89 15.36 -19.99
N ASN A 147 18.22 15.41 -19.92
CA ASN A 147 19.06 14.32 -19.42
C ASN A 147 19.37 14.43 -17.91
N MET A 148 18.74 15.35 -17.17
CA MET A 148 18.98 15.45 -15.73
C MET A 148 18.56 14.14 -15.03
N PRO A 149 19.39 13.61 -14.11
CA PRO A 149 19.07 12.38 -13.39
C PRO A 149 17.93 12.63 -12.40
N VAL A 150 16.87 11.84 -12.53
CA VAL A 150 15.70 11.83 -11.66
C VAL A 150 15.74 10.57 -10.81
N VAL A 151 15.62 10.75 -9.50
CA VAL A 151 15.37 9.70 -8.52
C VAL A 151 13.88 9.37 -8.57
N CYS A 152 13.57 8.21 -9.12
CA CYS A 152 12.22 7.65 -9.21
C CYS A 152 12.00 6.69 -8.05
N GLU A 153 11.31 7.14 -7.02
CA GLU A 153 11.00 6.36 -5.82
C GLU A 153 9.59 5.77 -5.91
N ARG A 154 9.43 4.47 -5.63
CA ARG A 154 8.14 3.82 -5.37
C ARG A 154 8.03 3.47 -3.90
N PHE A 155 6.84 3.62 -3.34
CA PHE A 155 6.59 3.42 -1.92
C PHE A 155 5.21 2.84 -1.65
N GLU A 156 5.03 2.37 -0.42
CA GLU A 156 3.74 1.92 0.11
C GLU A 156 3.39 2.66 1.38
N VAL A 157 2.10 2.93 1.59
CA VAL A 157 1.60 3.45 2.86
C VAL A 157 1.51 2.28 3.84
N VAL A 158 2.29 2.35 4.92
CA VAL A 158 2.35 1.30 5.94
C VAL A 158 1.58 1.65 7.21
N TYR A 159 1.26 2.94 7.42
CA TYR A 159 0.47 3.39 8.56
C TYR A 159 -0.23 4.72 8.28
N ARG A 160 -1.39 4.96 8.89
CA ARG A 160 -2.17 6.20 8.75
C ARG A 160 -2.63 6.71 10.11
N ALA A 161 -2.59 8.03 10.29
CA ALA A 161 -3.01 8.69 11.54
C ALA A 161 -4.50 8.53 11.85
N ASP A 162 -5.35 8.31 10.85
CA ASP A 162 -6.79 8.08 11.03
C ASP A 162 -7.12 6.64 11.49
N GLY A 163 -6.11 5.79 11.72
CA GLY A 163 -6.29 4.39 12.10
C GLY A 163 -6.92 3.53 11.00
N ALA A 164 -7.18 4.10 9.81
CA ALA A 164 -7.63 3.33 8.67
C ALA A 164 -6.47 2.44 8.21
N THR A 165 -6.75 1.15 8.00
CA THR A 165 -5.84 0.29 7.27
C THR A 165 -5.52 0.97 5.93
N PRO A 166 -4.25 0.97 5.45
CA PRO A 166 -3.93 1.46 4.11
C PRO A 166 -4.94 0.90 3.09
N ALA A 167 -5.30 1.71 2.09
CA ALA A 167 -6.20 1.26 1.04
C ALA A 167 -5.72 -0.10 0.52
N PRO A 168 -6.59 -1.13 0.45
CA PRO A 168 -6.16 -2.47 0.10
C PRO A 168 -5.41 -2.43 -1.23
N ARG A 169 -4.21 -3.01 -1.27
CA ARG A 169 -3.41 -3.18 -2.49
C ARG A 169 -4.33 -3.68 -3.61
N LEU A 170 -4.23 -3.06 -4.78
CA LEU A 170 -4.93 -3.55 -5.97
C LEU A 170 -4.38 -4.92 -6.33
N ILE A 171 -5.18 -5.74 -7.02
CA ILE A 171 -4.70 -7.06 -7.46
C ILE A 171 -3.47 -6.93 -8.39
N SER A 172 -3.33 -5.80 -9.10
CA SER A 172 -2.18 -5.45 -9.93
C SER A 172 -0.88 -5.21 -9.16
N ASP A 173 -0.97 -4.95 -7.86
CA ASP A 173 0.18 -4.66 -7.00
C ASP A 173 0.84 -5.95 -6.48
N TYR A 174 0.22 -7.11 -6.73
CA TYR A 174 0.77 -8.43 -6.41
C TYR A 174 1.42 -9.05 -7.64
N THR A 175 2.58 -9.67 -7.43
CA THR A 175 3.22 -10.49 -8.45
C THR A 175 2.38 -11.74 -8.75
N ALA A 176 2.51 -12.30 -9.96
CA ALA A 176 1.85 -13.55 -10.31
C ALA A 176 2.21 -14.70 -9.34
N GLU A 177 3.42 -14.69 -8.81
CA GLU A 177 3.89 -15.65 -7.81
C GLU A 177 3.17 -15.49 -6.47
N GLU A 178 2.99 -14.25 -5.99
CA GLU A 178 2.23 -13.97 -4.76
C GLU A 178 0.76 -14.36 -4.90
N VAL A 179 0.16 -14.07 -6.07
CA VAL A 179 -1.22 -14.47 -6.38
C VAL A 179 -1.35 -15.99 -6.36
N SER A 180 -0.43 -16.70 -7.02
CA SER A 180 -0.41 -18.17 -7.02
C SER A 180 -0.18 -18.76 -5.62
N ALA A 181 0.74 -18.19 -4.85
CA ALA A 181 1.08 -18.64 -3.50
C ALA A 181 -0.08 -18.48 -2.49
N ALA A 182 -1.00 -17.54 -2.71
CA ALA A 182 -2.18 -17.35 -1.88
C ALA A 182 -3.14 -18.55 -1.90
N ARG A 183 -3.12 -19.36 -2.97
CA ARG A 183 -4.07 -20.46 -3.18
C ARG A 183 -4.04 -21.51 -2.08
N ALA A 184 -2.87 -22.02 -1.72
CA ALA A 184 -2.76 -23.12 -0.76
C ALA A 184 -3.27 -22.76 0.66
N PRO A 185 -2.93 -21.59 1.23
CA PRO A 185 -3.53 -21.13 2.48
C PRO A 185 -5.05 -20.96 2.41
N LEU A 186 -5.59 -20.41 1.31
CA LEU A 186 -7.04 -20.22 1.12
C LEU A 186 -7.78 -21.56 1.06
N VAL A 187 -7.28 -22.53 0.30
CA VAL A 187 -7.85 -23.89 0.26
C VAL A 187 -7.82 -24.56 1.64
N SER A 188 -6.74 -24.35 2.41
CA SER A 188 -6.65 -24.86 3.79
C SER A 188 -7.69 -24.21 4.71
N LEU A 189 -7.91 -22.91 4.58
CA LEU A 189 -8.93 -22.17 5.33
C LEU A 189 -10.33 -22.65 4.96
N LEU A 190 -10.62 -22.80 3.67
CA LEU A 190 -11.89 -23.31 3.15
C LEU A 190 -12.21 -24.69 3.76
N SER A 191 -11.27 -25.65 3.65
CA SER A 191 -11.47 -26.99 4.20
C SER A 191 -11.69 -26.99 5.72
N LYS A 192 -11.02 -26.09 6.45
CA LYS A 192 -11.21 -25.94 7.90
C LYS A 192 -12.57 -25.33 8.23
N SER A 193 -13.01 -24.33 7.48
CA SER A 193 -14.33 -23.70 7.63
C SER A 193 -15.45 -24.69 7.35
N GLU A 194 -15.35 -25.49 6.28
CA GLU A 194 -16.33 -26.55 5.96
C GLU A 194 -16.44 -27.59 7.07
N LYS A 195 -15.30 -28.11 7.55
CA LYS A 195 -15.26 -29.06 8.68
C LYS A 195 -15.80 -28.47 9.97
N ALA A 196 -15.59 -27.17 10.20
CA ALA A 196 -16.14 -26.48 11.35
C ALA A 196 -17.66 -26.35 11.23
N GLN A 197 -18.17 -25.94 10.06
CA GLN A 197 -19.61 -25.76 9.83
C GLN A 197 -20.39 -27.06 10.04
N GLN A 198 -19.86 -28.19 9.57
CA GLN A 198 -20.46 -29.53 9.76
C GLN A 198 -20.62 -29.92 11.23
N LYS A 199 -19.81 -29.35 12.14
CA LYS A 199 -19.87 -29.62 13.58
C LYS A 199 -20.78 -28.65 14.34
N VAL A 200 -21.19 -27.56 13.69
CA VAL A 200 -22.02 -26.53 14.30
C VAL A 200 -23.48 -26.82 13.97
N VAL A 201 -24.36 -26.62 14.96
CA VAL A 201 -25.80 -26.87 14.78
C VAL A 201 -26.36 -25.92 13.71
N PRO A 202 -27.06 -26.45 12.68
CA PRO A 202 -27.73 -25.63 11.67
C PRO A 202 -28.72 -24.63 12.29
N GLY A 203 -28.78 -23.43 11.71
CA GLY A 203 -29.63 -22.34 12.19
C GLY A 203 -29.02 -21.46 13.29
N THR A 204 -27.83 -21.81 13.80
CA THR A 204 -27.06 -20.91 14.67
C THR A 204 -26.35 -19.82 13.87
N TRP A 205 -26.06 -18.69 14.52
CA TRP A 205 -25.28 -17.61 13.89
C TRP A 205 -23.88 -18.09 13.47
N GLN A 206 -23.26 -19.00 14.25
CA GLN A 206 -21.97 -19.58 13.89
C GLN A 206 -22.05 -20.41 12.61
N HIS A 207 -23.14 -21.17 12.41
CA HIS A 207 -23.35 -21.93 11.17
C HIS A 207 -23.53 -21.00 9.97
N ALA A 208 -24.29 -19.91 10.12
CA ALA A 208 -24.50 -18.91 9.08
C ALA A 208 -23.20 -18.17 8.72
N MET A 209 -22.46 -17.67 9.72
CA MET A 209 -21.17 -17.01 9.53
C MET A 209 -20.14 -17.93 8.85
N LEU A 210 -20.06 -19.20 9.24
CA LEU A 210 -19.17 -20.16 8.56
C LEU A 210 -19.60 -20.41 7.11
N GLY A 211 -20.90 -20.40 6.83
CA GLY A 211 -21.42 -20.47 5.46
C GLY A 211 -20.99 -19.28 4.62
N ALA A 212 -21.14 -18.07 5.15
CA ALA A 212 -20.72 -16.83 4.49
C ALA A 212 -19.21 -16.83 4.20
N ASN A 213 -18.40 -17.20 5.20
CA ASN A 213 -16.95 -17.38 5.03
C ASN A 213 -16.59 -18.38 3.92
N ILE A 214 -17.32 -19.50 3.82
CA ILE A 214 -17.08 -20.54 2.81
C ILE A 214 -17.37 -20.01 1.41
N GLU A 215 -18.50 -19.34 1.21
CA GLU A 215 -18.86 -18.74 -0.08
C GLU A 215 -17.87 -17.66 -0.50
N ALA A 216 -17.48 -16.77 0.42
CA ALA A 216 -16.46 -15.75 0.18
C ALA A 216 -15.11 -16.36 -0.27
N LEU A 217 -14.66 -17.44 0.38
CA LEU A 217 -13.43 -18.14 0.01
C LEU A 217 -13.53 -18.84 -1.35
N ARG A 218 -14.69 -19.43 -1.67
CA ARG A 218 -14.93 -20.06 -2.99
C ARG A 218 -14.92 -19.03 -4.11
N THR A 219 -15.60 -17.91 -3.93
CA THR A 219 -15.61 -16.79 -4.88
C THR A 219 -14.21 -16.27 -5.13
N ALA A 220 -13.43 -16.02 -4.06
CA ALA A 220 -12.06 -15.54 -4.21
C ALA A 220 -11.15 -16.56 -4.92
N LEU A 221 -11.25 -17.86 -4.57
CA LEU A 221 -10.47 -18.91 -5.23
C LEU A 221 -10.81 -19.02 -6.72
N ALA A 222 -12.08 -18.91 -7.09
CA ALA A 222 -12.49 -18.92 -8.50
C ALA A 222 -11.89 -17.75 -9.29
N LEU A 223 -11.85 -16.54 -8.69
CA LEU A 223 -11.24 -15.36 -9.31
C LEU A 223 -9.72 -15.43 -9.40
N ILE A 224 -9.06 -16.12 -8.46
CA ILE A 224 -7.62 -16.35 -8.46
C ILE A 224 -7.24 -17.41 -9.51
N ASP A 225 -8.00 -18.51 -9.58
CA ASP A 225 -7.72 -19.62 -10.50
C ASP A 225 -8.03 -19.22 -11.95
N ASP A 226 -9.09 -18.44 -12.19
CA ASP A 226 -9.41 -17.90 -13.50
C ASP A 226 -9.91 -16.44 -13.47
N PRO A 227 -9.01 -15.47 -13.62
CA PRO A 227 -9.37 -14.04 -13.65
C PRO A 227 -10.24 -13.63 -14.85
N ALA A 228 -10.23 -14.43 -15.93
CA ALA A 228 -10.93 -14.15 -17.18
C ALA A 228 -12.30 -14.89 -17.25
N ASP A 229 -12.37 -16.11 -16.72
CA ASP A 229 -13.46 -17.07 -16.96
C ASP A 229 -14.50 -17.20 -15.83
N CYS A 230 -14.44 -16.36 -14.80
CA CYS A 230 -15.65 -16.10 -14.00
C CYS A 230 -16.60 -15.17 -14.77
N SER A 231 -17.02 -15.64 -15.95
CA SER A 231 -18.06 -15.04 -16.79
C SER A 231 -19.42 -15.20 -16.10
N ASP A 232 -20.10 -14.08 -15.92
CA ASP A 232 -21.54 -13.93 -15.69
C ASP A 232 -22.21 -14.45 -14.41
N HIS A 233 -21.64 -15.41 -13.66
CA HIS A 233 -22.39 -16.07 -12.58
C HIS A 233 -22.38 -15.41 -11.19
N VAL A 234 -21.37 -14.59 -10.86
CA VAL A 234 -21.31 -13.89 -9.56
C VAL A 234 -21.84 -12.47 -9.71
N THR A 235 -22.91 -12.16 -9.00
CA THR A 235 -23.59 -10.87 -8.98
C THR A 235 -22.77 -9.81 -8.22
N HIS A 236 -23.09 -8.54 -8.44
CA HIS A 236 -22.43 -7.44 -7.71
C HIS A 236 -22.66 -7.55 -6.19
N GLU A 237 -23.89 -7.88 -5.78
CA GLU A 237 -24.26 -8.10 -4.39
C GLU A 237 -23.47 -9.26 -3.76
N GLU A 238 -23.29 -10.38 -4.47
CA GLU A 238 -22.45 -11.48 -3.99
C GLU A 238 -20.98 -11.08 -3.83
N LEU A 239 -20.45 -10.22 -4.72
CA LEU A 239 -19.11 -9.68 -4.59
C LEU A 239 -18.98 -8.73 -3.39
N GLU A 240 -19.99 -7.89 -3.12
CA GLU A 240 -20.04 -7.02 -1.94
C GLU A 240 -20.08 -7.82 -0.64
N HIS A 241 -20.92 -8.85 -0.57
CA HIS A 241 -20.96 -9.76 0.57
C HIS A 241 -19.63 -10.49 0.77
N ALA A 242 -19.06 -11.06 -0.30
CA ALA A 242 -17.78 -11.75 -0.24
C ALA A 242 -16.65 -10.82 0.24
N ALA A 243 -16.63 -9.57 -0.23
CA ALA A 243 -15.71 -8.53 0.21
C ALA A 243 -15.82 -8.27 1.73
N SER A 244 -17.05 -8.04 2.23
CA SER A 244 -17.32 -7.81 3.65
C SER A 244 -16.91 -8.98 4.55
N ASP A 245 -17.19 -10.21 4.11
CA ASP A 245 -16.82 -11.43 4.82
C ASP A 245 -15.30 -11.65 4.83
N LEU A 246 -14.62 -11.35 3.73
CA LEU A 246 -13.15 -11.37 3.66
C LEU A 246 -12.53 -10.34 4.60
N ASP A 247 -13.06 -9.12 4.67
CA ASP A 247 -12.60 -8.09 5.62
C ASP A 247 -12.77 -8.58 7.08
N SER A 248 -13.89 -9.22 7.38
CA SER A 248 -14.15 -9.83 8.70
C SER A 248 -13.22 -11.02 9.02
N MET A 249 -12.81 -11.79 8.01
CA MET A 249 -11.82 -12.87 8.17
C MET A 249 -10.41 -12.32 8.39
N ILE A 250 -10.02 -11.31 7.62
CA ILE A 250 -8.74 -10.58 7.76
C ILE A 250 -8.60 -10.07 9.20
N GLU A 251 -9.63 -9.41 9.70
CA GLU A 251 -9.62 -8.85 11.05
C GLU A 251 -9.50 -9.93 12.13
N ARG A 252 -10.21 -11.06 12.01
CA ARG A 252 -10.08 -12.19 12.95
C ARG A 252 -8.69 -12.83 12.90
N VAL A 253 -8.08 -12.93 11.73
CA VAL A 253 -6.73 -13.48 11.56
C VAL A 253 -5.70 -12.54 12.15
N ARG A 254 -5.79 -11.22 11.91
CA ARG A 254 -4.94 -10.19 12.55
C ARG A 254 -4.99 -10.28 14.06
N ASN A 255 -6.19 -10.29 14.63
CA ASN A 255 -6.41 -10.42 16.07
C ASN A 255 -5.88 -11.75 16.65
N THR A 256 -5.75 -12.78 15.82
CA THR A 256 -5.20 -14.08 16.22
C THR A 256 -3.69 -14.12 16.08
N GLU A 257 -3.13 -13.52 15.03
CA GLU A 257 -1.69 -13.35 14.80
C GLU A 257 -1.03 -12.60 15.95
N ALA A 258 -1.64 -11.48 16.38
CA ALA A 258 -1.17 -10.62 17.47
C ALA A 258 -1.04 -11.34 18.83
N LYS A 259 -1.62 -12.54 18.99
CA LYS A 259 -1.51 -13.37 20.20
C LYS A 259 -0.24 -14.22 20.23
N PHE A 260 0.49 -14.31 19.12
CA PHE A 260 1.69 -15.14 19.00
C PHE A 260 2.92 -14.26 18.82
N ALA A 261 4.03 -14.62 19.47
CA ALA A 261 5.29 -13.90 19.30
C ALA A 261 5.83 -14.06 17.87
N PRO A 262 6.44 -13.02 17.28
CA PRO A 262 7.16 -13.10 16.01
C PRO A 262 8.19 -14.23 16.00
N GLY A 263 8.40 -14.84 14.84
CA GLY A 263 9.33 -15.98 14.66
C GLY A 263 8.78 -17.35 15.10
N THR A 264 7.62 -17.40 15.77
CA THR A 264 6.97 -18.69 16.08
C THR A 264 6.30 -19.30 14.85
N SER A 265 6.13 -20.63 14.86
CA SER A 265 5.39 -21.35 13.81
C SER A 265 3.93 -20.91 13.75
N HIS A 266 3.31 -20.60 14.89
CA HIS A 266 1.95 -20.08 14.95
C HIS A 266 1.82 -18.68 14.36
N HIS A 267 2.74 -17.77 14.68
CA HIS A 267 2.79 -16.44 14.07
C HIS A 267 2.95 -16.55 12.55
N SER A 268 3.91 -17.36 12.09
CA SER A 268 4.17 -17.57 10.66
C SER A 268 2.95 -18.13 9.91
N LEU A 269 2.21 -19.05 10.54
CA LEU A 269 0.98 -19.60 9.98
C LEU A 269 -0.11 -18.54 9.82
N GLN A 270 -0.33 -17.68 10.83
CA GLN A 270 -1.34 -16.63 10.73
C GLN A 270 -0.95 -15.56 9.71
N ARG A 271 0.34 -15.19 9.67
CA ARG A 271 0.87 -14.27 8.66
C ARG A 271 0.65 -14.76 7.23
N ASN A 272 0.91 -16.05 6.97
CA ASN A 272 0.68 -16.64 5.66
C ASN A 272 -0.81 -16.65 5.29
N ARG A 273 -1.71 -16.83 6.26
CA ARG A 273 -3.16 -16.72 6.04
C ARG A 273 -3.58 -15.29 5.75
N LEU A 274 -3.03 -14.33 6.48
CA LEU A 274 -3.34 -12.91 6.31
C LEU A 274 -2.97 -12.43 4.90
N LYS A 275 -1.75 -12.74 4.45
CA LYS A 275 -1.31 -12.43 3.08
C LYS A 275 -2.25 -13.02 2.02
N ALA A 276 -2.63 -14.29 2.19
CA ALA A 276 -3.51 -14.97 1.25
C ALA A 276 -4.93 -14.37 1.22
N LEU A 277 -5.47 -13.97 2.39
CA LEU A 277 -6.76 -13.30 2.49
C LEU A 277 -6.74 -11.89 1.89
N MET A 278 -5.61 -11.16 1.99
CA MET A 278 -5.45 -9.86 1.34
C MET A 278 -5.45 -9.97 -0.19
N VAL A 279 -4.77 -10.98 -0.75
CA VAL A 279 -4.83 -11.29 -2.20
C VAL A 279 -6.26 -11.64 -2.61
N ALA A 280 -6.94 -12.50 -1.84
CA ALA A 280 -8.34 -12.87 -2.07
C ALA A 280 -9.27 -11.63 -2.10
N ARG A 281 -9.11 -10.73 -1.13
CA ARG A 281 -9.87 -9.48 -1.05
C ARG A 281 -9.60 -8.59 -2.26
N ALA A 282 -8.34 -8.44 -2.66
CA ALA A 282 -7.95 -7.65 -3.83
C ALA A 282 -8.53 -8.22 -5.14
N ALA A 283 -8.56 -9.55 -5.30
CA ALA A 283 -9.15 -10.21 -6.46
C ALA A 283 -10.67 -9.95 -6.56
N VAL A 284 -11.39 -10.03 -5.43
CA VAL A 284 -12.82 -9.69 -5.36
C VAL A 284 -13.06 -8.22 -5.71
N SER A 285 -12.29 -7.29 -5.13
CA SER A 285 -12.38 -5.86 -5.44
C SER A 285 -12.17 -5.57 -6.93
N ALA A 286 -11.17 -6.19 -7.54
CA ALA A 286 -10.86 -5.99 -8.96
C ALA A 286 -12.03 -6.41 -9.86
N LYS A 287 -12.77 -7.46 -9.48
CA LYS A 287 -13.98 -7.89 -10.19
C LYS A 287 -15.16 -6.93 -9.97
N GLN A 288 -15.32 -6.38 -8.76
CA GLN A 288 -16.35 -5.37 -8.47
C GLN A 288 -16.22 -4.14 -9.37
N VAL A 289 -14.99 -3.61 -9.48
CA VAL A 289 -14.70 -2.42 -10.30
C VAL A 289 -14.94 -2.66 -11.79
N ARG A 290 -14.70 -3.87 -12.31
CA ARG A 290 -14.96 -4.20 -13.72
C ARG A 290 -16.45 -4.35 -14.06
N ARG A 291 -17.34 -4.47 -13.08
CA ARG A 291 -18.80 -4.65 -13.26
C ARG A 291 -19.63 -3.40 -13.01
N GLY A 292 -19.12 -2.45 -12.22
CA GLY A 292 -19.77 -1.15 -11.97
C GLY A 292 -19.48 -0.16 -13.09
#